data_AF-A0AAR5P2N0-F1
#
_entry.id   AF-A0AAR5P2N0-F1
#
_cell.length_a   1.000
_cell.length_b   1.000
_cell.length_c   1.000
_cell.angle_alpha   90.00
_cell.angle_beta   90.00
_cell.angle_gamma   90.00
#
_symmetry.space_group_name_H-M   'P 1'
#
loop_
_entity.id
_entity.type
_entity.pdbx_description
1 polymer ?
#
loop_
_entity_poly.entity_id
_entity_poly.type
_entity_poly.pdbx_seq_one_letter_code
_entity_poly.pdbx_strand_id
1 'polypeptide(L)'
;MKKLSVSELAKLYGYSRQAIYAHINKGNLSKGSDGLIDFAEALRVFGEPQKKDTNVNQSQSINSQNLTEVDLLKRQVDILEKQLNQALFRENQSLERESFYQDQIEAMQRLLEAPKANMTTFTDQEQSQANVAQVQPEPNIDDPKNDGLTTPENKRIPVPEHIEPEPEKRGFWSRFFRPYD
;
A
#
# COMPACT_ATOMS: atom_id res chain seq x y z
N MET A 1 46.05 32.97 -23.49
CA MET A 1 44.66 32.60 -23.87
C MET A 1 44.64 31.13 -24.27
N LYS A 2 43.63 30.36 -23.87
CA LYS A 2 43.50 28.96 -24.30
C LYS A 2 43.20 28.93 -25.79
N LYS A 3 43.98 28.17 -26.57
CA LYS A 3 43.75 27.95 -28.00
C LYS A 3 43.15 26.57 -28.21
N LEU A 4 42.20 26.46 -29.13
CA LEU A 4 41.46 25.23 -29.41
C LEU A 4 41.49 24.95 -30.91
N SER A 5 41.66 23.69 -31.28
CA SER A 5 41.44 23.24 -32.64
C SER A 5 39.95 23.28 -33.00
N VAL A 6 39.64 23.30 -34.31
CA VAL A 6 38.24 23.22 -34.81
C VAL A 6 37.50 22.00 -34.25
N SER A 7 38.21 20.87 -34.09
CA SER A 7 37.63 19.64 -33.55
C SER A 7 37.30 19.75 -32.07
N GLU A 8 38.18 20.34 -31.27
CA GLU A 8 37.94 20.54 -29.85
C GLU A 8 36.84 21.55 -29.62
N LEU A 9 36.83 22.63 -30.41
CA LEU A 9 35.79 23.64 -30.36
C LEU A 9 34.40 23.05 -30.70
N ALA A 10 34.34 22.27 -31.77
CA ALA A 10 33.13 21.56 -32.18
C ALA A 10 32.59 20.64 -31.06
N LYS A 11 33.47 19.89 -30.39
CA LYS A 11 33.08 19.04 -29.25
C LYS A 11 32.60 19.87 -28.06
N LEU A 12 33.32 20.93 -27.72
CA LEU A 12 33.06 21.77 -26.55
C LEU A 12 31.68 22.45 -26.63
N TYR A 13 31.32 22.97 -27.80
CA TYR A 13 30.04 23.64 -28.04
C TYR A 13 28.96 22.70 -28.61
N GLY A 14 29.33 21.47 -28.94
CA GLY A 14 28.42 20.49 -29.54
C GLY A 14 27.95 20.84 -30.96
N TYR A 15 28.74 21.60 -31.73
CA TYR A 15 28.52 21.88 -33.15
C TYR A 15 29.23 20.86 -34.05
N SER A 16 28.82 20.78 -35.32
CA SER A 16 29.60 20.06 -36.34
C SER A 16 30.84 20.87 -36.75
N ARG A 17 31.92 20.21 -37.17
CA ARG A 17 33.13 20.90 -37.67
C ARG A 17 32.81 21.83 -38.84
N GLN A 18 31.86 21.42 -39.68
CA GLN A 18 31.37 22.15 -40.85
C GLN A 18 30.70 23.46 -40.45
N ALA A 19 29.90 23.45 -39.38
CA ALA A 19 29.32 24.67 -38.83
C ALA A 19 30.43 25.64 -38.37
N ILE A 20 31.42 25.14 -37.65
CA ILE A 20 32.58 25.96 -37.22
C ILE A 20 33.30 26.55 -38.44
N TYR A 21 33.59 25.76 -39.48
CA TYR A 21 34.20 26.27 -40.72
C TYR A 21 33.33 27.31 -41.43
N ALA A 22 32.00 27.17 -41.40
CA ALA A 22 31.11 28.18 -41.95
C ALA A 22 31.23 29.52 -41.22
N HIS A 23 31.39 29.53 -39.90
CA HIS A 23 31.63 30.75 -39.13
C HIS A 23 32.99 31.38 -39.44
N ILE A 24 34.02 30.56 -39.72
CA ILE A 24 35.33 31.05 -40.16
C ILE A 24 35.25 31.67 -41.55
N ASN A 25 34.65 30.96 -42.51
CA ASN A 25 34.54 31.42 -43.90
C ASN A 25 33.65 32.67 -44.04
N LYS A 26 32.66 32.83 -43.15
CA LYS A 26 31.85 34.06 -43.05
C LYS A 26 32.59 35.24 -42.43
N GLY A 27 33.78 35.03 -41.86
CA GLY A 27 34.55 36.05 -41.14
C GLY A 27 34.05 36.32 -39.72
N ASN A 28 33.09 35.54 -39.22
CA ASN A 28 32.55 35.72 -37.87
C ASN A 28 33.48 35.19 -36.78
N LEU A 29 34.31 34.18 -37.12
CA LEU A 29 35.26 33.55 -36.20
C LEU A 29 36.67 33.65 -36.77
N SER A 30 37.60 34.26 -36.03
CA SER A 30 38.98 34.37 -36.47
C SER A 30 39.78 33.09 -36.20
N LYS A 31 40.60 32.69 -37.18
CA LYS A 31 41.53 31.57 -37.08
C LYS A 31 42.96 32.10 -37.19
N GLY A 32 43.81 31.74 -36.24
CA GLY A 32 45.23 32.12 -36.26
C GLY A 32 45.99 31.43 -37.41
N SER A 33 47.19 31.94 -37.69
CA SER A 33 48.12 31.34 -38.66
C SER A 33 48.59 29.93 -38.24
N ASP A 34 48.55 29.64 -36.95
CA ASP A 34 48.76 28.32 -36.34
C ASP A 34 47.60 27.34 -36.60
N GLY A 35 46.51 27.82 -37.21
CA GLY A 35 45.33 27.03 -37.48
C GLY A 35 44.46 26.77 -36.24
N LEU A 36 44.73 27.46 -35.13
CA LEU A 36 43.98 27.36 -33.89
C LEU A 36 43.04 28.56 -33.74
N ILE A 37 42.04 28.40 -32.88
CA ILE A 37 41.04 29.42 -32.57
C ILE A 37 41.18 29.75 -31.10
N ASP A 38 41.27 31.04 -30.78
CA ASP A 38 41.33 31.50 -29.40
C ASP A 38 39.98 31.26 -28.72
N PHE A 39 39.99 30.80 -27.47
CA PHE A 39 38.76 30.55 -26.72
C PHE A 39 37.92 31.82 -26.51
N ALA A 40 38.55 33.00 -26.45
CA ALA A 40 37.83 34.27 -26.37
C ALA A 40 37.01 34.56 -27.64
N GLU A 41 37.53 34.22 -28.83
CA GLU A 41 36.78 34.34 -30.08
C GLU A 41 35.59 33.37 -30.09
N ALA A 42 35.80 32.15 -29.60
CA ALA A 42 34.72 31.19 -29.45
C ALA A 42 33.63 31.68 -28.48
N LEU A 43 34.01 32.25 -27.33
CA LEU A 43 33.07 32.83 -26.37
C LEU A 43 32.30 34.01 -26.96
N ARG A 44 32.96 34.89 -27.73
CA ARG A 44 32.32 36.02 -28.41
C ARG A 44 31.27 35.56 -29.43
N VAL A 45 31.57 34.49 -30.18
CA VAL A 45 30.72 34.02 -31.28
C VAL A 45 29.61 33.08 -30.81
N PHE A 46 29.92 32.17 -29.89
CA PHE A 46 29.03 31.08 -29.48
C PHE A 46 28.52 31.22 -28.04
N GLY A 47 29.03 32.17 -27.25
CA GLY A 47 28.70 32.33 -25.84
C GLY A 47 29.41 31.31 -24.95
N GLU A 48 28.87 31.04 -23.76
CA GLU A 48 29.43 30.02 -22.87
C GLU A 48 29.06 28.60 -23.35
N PRO A 49 30.02 27.68 -23.45
CA PRO A 49 29.74 26.32 -23.91
C PRO A 49 28.80 25.61 -22.93
N GLN A 50 27.61 25.29 -23.40
CA GLN A 50 26.66 24.47 -22.64
C GLN A 50 27.23 23.06 -22.57
N LYS A 51 27.46 22.56 -21.34
CA LYS A 51 27.77 21.15 -21.15
C LYS A 51 26.58 20.38 -21.72
N LYS A 52 26.80 19.64 -22.82
CA LYS A 52 25.84 18.64 -23.27
C LYS A 52 25.86 17.54 -22.22
N ASP A 53 25.13 17.76 -21.14
CA ASP A 53 24.92 16.74 -20.15
C ASP A 53 24.27 15.57 -20.88
N THR A 54 24.85 14.38 -20.72
CA THR A 54 24.26 13.09 -21.04
C THR A 54 22.95 12.82 -20.27
N ASN A 55 22.37 13.86 -19.68
CA ASN A 55 21.20 13.84 -18.82
C ASN A 55 19.93 13.48 -19.59
N VAL A 56 19.81 13.80 -20.89
CA VAL A 56 18.54 13.58 -21.63
C VAL A 56 18.05 12.12 -21.59
N ASN A 57 18.95 11.14 -21.67
CA ASN A 57 18.56 9.72 -21.53
C ASN A 57 18.29 9.33 -20.06
N GLN A 58 18.97 9.98 -19.11
CA GLN A 58 18.81 9.73 -17.68
C GLN A 58 17.50 10.33 -17.15
N SER A 59 17.13 11.54 -17.56
CA SER A 59 15.85 12.16 -17.18
C SER A 59 14.66 11.43 -17.80
N GLN A 60 14.79 10.85 -19.01
CA GLN A 60 13.73 9.98 -19.57
C GLN A 60 13.56 8.69 -18.77
N SER A 61 14.66 8.04 -18.36
CA SER A 61 14.60 6.83 -17.52
C SER A 61 14.11 7.12 -16.10
N ILE A 62 14.45 8.28 -15.53
CA ILE A 62 13.96 8.68 -14.21
C ILE A 62 12.45 8.97 -14.30
N ASN A 63 11.99 9.70 -15.33
CA ASN A 63 10.57 9.99 -15.52
C ASN A 63 9.73 8.71 -15.71
N SER A 64 10.24 7.71 -16.42
CA SER A 64 9.52 6.43 -16.58
C SER A 64 9.44 5.63 -15.28
N GLN A 65 10.52 5.59 -14.49
CA GLN A 65 10.51 4.95 -13.17
C GLN A 65 9.53 5.62 -12.20
N ASN A 66 9.50 6.96 -12.16
CA ASN A 66 8.55 7.70 -11.35
C ASN A 66 7.08 7.42 -11.76
N LEU A 67 6.79 7.32 -13.06
CA LEU A 67 5.44 6.97 -13.53
C LEU A 67 5.02 5.57 -13.05
N THR A 68 5.92 4.59 -13.10
CA THR A 68 5.61 3.22 -12.63
C THR A 68 5.38 3.14 -11.12
N GLU A 69 6.11 3.93 -10.34
CA GLU A 69 5.92 4.01 -8.88
C GLU A 69 4.57 4.64 -8.54
N VAL A 70 4.21 5.74 -9.21
CA VAL A 70 2.92 6.41 -9.02
C VAL A 70 1.75 5.47 -9.34
N ASP A 71 1.84 4.70 -10.42
CA ASP A 71 0.78 3.74 -10.78
C ASP A 71 0.69 2.57 -9.79
N LEU A 72 1.82 2.11 -9.26
CA LEU A 72 1.83 1.08 -8.21
C LEU A 72 1.20 1.61 -6.92
N LEU A 73 1.53 2.83 -6.51
CA LEU A 73 0.97 3.47 -5.32
C LEU A 73 -0.54 3.68 -5.45
N LYS A 74 -1.02 4.14 -6.61
CA LYS A 74 -2.47 4.25 -6.89
C LYS A 74 -3.17 2.91 -6.72
N ARG A 75 -2.62 1.84 -7.30
CA ARG A 75 -3.18 0.49 -7.13
C ARG A 75 -3.24 0.06 -5.67
N GLN A 76 -2.22 0.41 -4.88
CA GLN A 76 -2.22 0.12 -3.44
C GLN A 76 -3.31 0.90 -2.71
N VAL A 77 -3.49 2.18 -3.03
CA VAL A 77 -4.57 3.01 -2.48
C VAL A 77 -5.94 2.41 -2.83
N ASP A 78 -6.18 2.03 -4.09
CA ASP A 78 -7.45 1.42 -4.51
C ASP A 78 -7.77 0.14 -3.73
N ILE A 79 -6.75 -0.70 -3.48
CA ILE A 79 -6.91 -1.92 -2.70
C ILE A 79 -7.27 -1.59 -1.24
N LEU A 80 -6.58 -0.61 -0.64
CA LEU A 80 -6.83 -0.18 0.73
C LEU A 80 -8.22 0.43 0.88
N GLU A 81 -8.64 1.28 -0.05
CA GLU A 81 -9.99 1.85 -0.08
C GLU A 81 -11.06 0.76 -0.18
N LYS A 82 -10.83 -0.24 -1.05
CA LYS A 82 -11.75 -1.38 -1.17
C LYS A 82 -11.84 -2.21 0.12
N GLN A 83 -10.71 -2.45 0.77
CA GLN A 83 -10.67 -3.14 2.07
C GLN A 83 -11.41 -2.35 3.15
N LEU A 84 -11.19 -1.03 3.21
CA LEU A 84 -11.88 -0.14 4.15
C LEU A 84 -13.39 -0.17 3.93
N ASN A 85 -13.84 -0.01 2.69
CA ASN A 85 -15.27 -0.07 2.35
C ASN A 85 -15.90 -1.42 2.71
N GLN A 86 -15.17 -2.52 2.50
CA GLN A 86 -15.64 -3.84 2.92
C GLN A 86 -15.73 -3.98 4.44
N ALA A 87 -14.79 -3.41 5.19
CA ALA A 87 -14.82 -3.40 6.65
C ALA A 87 -16.01 -2.58 7.17
N LEU A 88 -16.21 -1.37 6.65
CA LEU A 88 -17.36 -0.52 7.01
C LEU A 88 -18.69 -1.18 6.69
N PHE A 89 -18.81 -1.88 5.56
CA PHE A 89 -20.01 -2.62 5.23
C PHE A 89 -20.30 -3.74 6.25
N ARG A 90 -19.27 -4.48 6.68
CA ARG A 90 -19.41 -5.53 7.71
C ARG A 90 -19.80 -4.95 9.07
N GLU A 91 -19.22 -3.81 9.43
CA GLU A 91 -19.53 -3.09 10.67
C GLU A 91 -21.00 -2.64 10.68
N ASN A 92 -21.44 -1.97 9.62
CA ASN A 92 -22.84 -1.52 9.50
C ASN A 92 -23.81 -2.70 9.57
N GLN A 93 -23.52 -3.81 8.87
CA GLN A 93 -24.34 -5.03 9.01
C GLN A 93 -24.34 -5.61 10.42
N SER A 94 -23.25 -5.47 11.18
CA SER A 94 -23.23 -5.92 12.58
C SER A 94 -24.10 -5.02 13.45
N LEU A 95 -23.95 -3.70 13.30
CA LEU A 95 -24.73 -2.70 14.03
C LEU A 95 -26.24 -2.87 13.77
N GLU A 96 -26.65 -3.10 12.53
CA GLU A 96 -28.06 -3.37 12.19
C GLU A 96 -28.59 -4.65 12.87
N ARG A 97 -27.77 -5.71 12.96
CA ARG A 97 -28.15 -6.93 13.67
C ARG A 97 -28.24 -6.70 15.18
N GLU A 98 -27.28 -5.99 15.74
CA GLU A 98 -27.25 -5.67 17.17
C GLU A 98 -28.43 -4.80 17.57
N SER A 99 -28.78 -3.77 16.80
CA SER A 99 -29.96 -2.94 17.06
C SER A 99 -31.25 -3.77 16.97
N PHE A 100 -31.37 -4.64 15.97
CA PHE A 100 -32.53 -5.52 15.85
C PHE A 100 -32.70 -6.46 17.04
N TYR A 101 -31.62 -7.07 17.52
CA TYR A 101 -31.68 -7.93 18.70
C TYR A 101 -31.93 -7.13 19.98
N GLN A 102 -31.35 -5.94 20.11
CA GLN A 102 -31.61 -5.03 21.23
C GLN A 102 -33.10 -4.66 21.30
N ASP A 103 -33.72 -4.31 20.18
CA ASP A 103 -35.14 -3.99 20.10
C ASP A 103 -36.02 -5.19 20.50
N GLN A 104 -35.66 -6.40 20.06
CA GLN A 104 -36.36 -7.63 20.47
C GLN A 104 -36.24 -7.88 21.98
N ILE A 105 -35.04 -7.70 22.54
CA ILE A 105 -34.81 -7.87 23.99
C ILE A 105 -35.61 -6.84 24.77
N GLU A 106 -35.61 -5.57 24.34
CA GLU A 106 -36.40 -4.51 24.96
C GLU A 106 -37.91 -4.80 24.90
N ALA A 107 -38.40 -5.25 23.74
CA ALA A 107 -39.79 -5.64 23.57
C ALA A 107 -40.18 -6.81 24.50
N MET A 108 -39.33 -7.84 24.58
CA MET A 108 -39.55 -8.96 25.49
C MET A 108 -39.51 -8.52 26.96
N GLN A 109 -38.60 -7.62 27.31
CA GLN A 109 -38.50 -7.07 28.66
C GLN A 109 -39.75 -6.27 29.04
N ARG A 110 -40.29 -5.45 28.13
CA ARG A 110 -41.57 -4.73 28.34
C ARG A 110 -42.76 -5.67 28.55
N LEU A 111 -42.80 -6.80 27.83
CA LEU A 111 -43.87 -7.79 28.01
C LEU A 111 -43.77 -8.55 29.35
N LEU A 112 -42.54 -8.75 29.83
CA LEU A 112 -42.25 -9.39 31.11
C LEU A 112 -42.26 -8.41 32.30
N GLU A 113 -42.24 -7.09 32.06
CA GLU A 113 -42.44 -6.09 33.09
C GLU A 113 -43.84 -6.27 33.68
N ALA A 114 -43.90 -6.91 34.84
CA ALA A 114 -45.13 -7.11 35.59
C ALA A 114 -45.85 -5.76 35.77
N PRO A 115 -47.20 -5.73 35.79
CA PRO A 115 -47.94 -4.52 36.11
C PRO A 115 -47.46 -4.02 37.48
N LYS A 116 -46.72 -2.91 37.52
CA LYS A 116 -46.40 -2.26 38.79
C LYS A 116 -47.72 -1.80 39.39
N ALA A 117 -48.18 -2.55 40.38
CA ALA A 117 -49.38 -2.30 41.14
C ALA A 117 -49.23 -0.97 41.88
N ASN A 118 -49.65 0.12 41.25
CA ASN A 118 -49.85 1.40 41.90
C ASN A 118 -51.35 1.54 42.15
N MET A 119 -51.76 1.31 43.39
CA MET A 119 -52.93 1.87 44.11
C MET A 119 -53.02 1.12 45.47
N THR A 120 -52.25 1.55 46.48
CA THR A 120 -52.75 2.31 47.64
C THR A 120 -53.83 1.58 48.45
N THR A 121 -53.51 1.20 49.71
CA THR A 121 -54.39 1.25 50.91
C THR A 121 -53.76 0.48 52.09
N PHE A 122 -53.52 1.23 53.19
CA PHE A 122 -53.26 0.81 54.59
C PHE A 122 -52.12 -0.17 54.91
N THR A 123 -51.02 0.32 55.47
CA THR A 123 -50.78 0.40 56.93
C THR A 123 -49.36 0.89 57.20
N ASP A 124 -49.25 1.98 57.96
CA ASP A 124 -48.05 2.32 58.71
C ASP A 124 -47.71 1.14 59.64
N GLN A 125 -46.48 0.64 59.59
CA GLN A 125 -45.77 0.17 60.77
C GLN A 125 -44.26 0.02 60.50
N GLU A 126 -43.56 1.06 60.94
CA GLU A 126 -42.21 1.07 61.49
C GLU A 126 -41.79 -0.26 62.14
N GLN A 127 -40.69 -0.87 61.69
CA GLN A 127 -39.67 -1.44 62.59
C GLN A 127 -38.37 -1.81 61.87
N SER A 128 -37.30 -1.15 62.32
CA SER A 128 -35.91 -1.48 62.06
C SER A 128 -35.48 -2.71 62.85
N GLN A 129 -34.64 -3.57 62.25
CA GLN A 129 -33.65 -4.51 62.84
C GLN A 129 -33.23 -5.48 61.74
N ALA A 130 -32.02 -5.97 61.58
CA ALA A 130 -30.68 -5.69 62.06
C ALA A 130 -29.75 -6.52 61.15
N ASN A 131 -28.50 -6.09 61.00
CA ASN A 131 -27.40 -6.74 60.30
C ASN A 131 -27.36 -8.28 60.37
N VAL A 132 -27.05 -8.96 59.26
CA VAL A 132 -25.96 -9.96 59.20
C VAL A 132 -25.34 -9.94 57.80
N ALA A 133 -24.02 -9.72 57.77
CA ALA A 133 -23.16 -9.69 56.61
C ALA A 133 -22.75 -11.09 56.13
N GLN A 134 -22.55 -11.26 54.82
CA GLN A 134 -21.48 -12.08 54.21
C GLN A 134 -21.49 -11.81 52.68
N VAL A 135 -20.73 -10.83 52.18
CA VAL A 135 -19.30 -10.90 51.81
C VAL A 135 -19.04 -11.95 50.71
N GLN A 136 -18.91 -11.44 49.48
CA GLN A 136 -18.21 -12.08 48.36
C GLN A 136 -16.77 -12.42 48.76
N PRO A 137 -16.15 -13.42 48.12
CA PRO A 137 -15.01 -13.05 47.27
C PRO A 137 -14.84 -13.89 45.99
N GLU A 138 -14.64 -13.22 44.86
CA GLU A 138 -13.63 -13.59 43.85
C GLU A 138 -12.28 -12.95 44.31
N PRO A 139 -11.07 -13.28 43.81
CA PRO A 139 -10.70 -14.15 42.67
C PRO A 139 -9.56 -15.14 43.01
N ASN A 140 -9.13 -16.00 42.08
CA ASN A 140 -7.69 -16.16 41.76
C ASN A 140 -7.44 -17.04 40.54
N ILE A 141 -6.63 -16.49 39.64
CA ILE A 141 -5.89 -17.14 38.56
C ILE A 141 -4.86 -18.08 39.20
N ASP A 142 -4.70 -19.29 38.68
CA ASP A 142 -3.40 -19.98 38.54
C ASP A 142 -3.58 -21.34 37.83
N ASP A 143 -3.03 -21.43 36.61
CA ASP A 143 -2.69 -22.69 35.93
C ASP A 143 -1.52 -23.38 36.68
N PRO A 144 -1.48 -24.73 36.75
CA PRO A 144 -0.62 -25.42 35.79
C PRO A 144 -1.13 -26.80 35.34
N LYS A 145 -0.91 -27.04 34.04
CA LYS A 145 -0.75 -28.32 33.32
C LYS A 145 -0.74 -29.59 34.18
N ASN A 146 -1.63 -30.54 33.87
CA ASN A 146 -1.25 -31.96 33.78
C ASN A 146 -2.11 -32.72 32.76
N ASP A 147 -1.39 -33.59 32.08
CA ASP A 147 -1.72 -34.56 31.06
C ASP A 147 -2.84 -35.52 31.48
N GLY A 148 -3.78 -35.85 30.59
CA GLY A 148 -4.93 -36.68 30.97
C GLY A 148 -6.03 -36.85 29.94
N LEU A 149 -5.68 -37.46 28.81
CA LEU A 149 -6.52 -38.23 27.88
C LEU A 149 -7.90 -38.69 28.44
N THR A 150 -9.01 -38.21 27.88
CA THR A 150 -10.23 -39.00 27.53
C THR A 150 -11.24 -38.16 26.73
N THR A 151 -11.42 -38.48 25.45
CA THR A 151 -12.51 -38.01 24.59
C THR A 151 -13.61 -39.07 24.54
N PRO A 152 -14.90 -38.78 24.80
CA PRO A 152 -15.97 -39.68 24.41
C PRO A 152 -16.29 -39.52 22.92
N GLU A 153 -16.35 -40.66 22.26
CA GLU A 153 -16.52 -40.89 20.82
C GLU A 153 -17.80 -40.26 20.25
N ASN A 154 -17.67 -39.51 19.14
CA ASN A 154 -18.80 -39.26 18.25
C ASN A 154 -18.65 -40.10 16.97
N LYS A 155 -19.70 -40.84 16.64
CA LYS A 155 -19.73 -41.87 15.60
C LYS A 155 -19.61 -41.25 14.21
N ARG A 156 -18.68 -41.80 13.44
CA ARG A 156 -18.34 -41.49 12.04
C ARG A 156 -19.55 -41.61 11.12
N ILE A 157 -19.72 -40.62 10.24
CA ILE A 157 -20.31 -40.81 8.91
C ILE A 157 -19.11 -40.97 7.95
N PRO A 158 -19.03 -42.01 7.09
CA PRO A 158 -17.97 -42.11 6.11
C PRO A 158 -18.26 -41.10 4.98
N VAL A 159 -17.49 -40.02 4.94
CA VAL A 159 -17.44 -39.13 3.79
C VAL A 159 -16.72 -39.87 2.67
N PRO A 160 -17.30 -40.02 1.46
CA PRO A 160 -16.57 -40.59 0.32
C PRO A 160 -15.34 -39.74 -0.03
N GLU A 161 -14.15 -40.34 -0.04
CA GLU A 161 -12.95 -39.73 -0.61
C GLU A 161 -13.16 -39.51 -2.12
N HIS A 162 -13.48 -38.28 -2.51
CA HIS A 162 -13.32 -37.89 -3.90
C HIS A 162 -11.86 -37.53 -4.13
N ILE A 163 -11.12 -38.49 -4.69
CA ILE A 163 -9.76 -38.28 -5.17
C ILE A 163 -9.87 -37.44 -6.45
N GLU A 164 -9.79 -36.12 -6.33
CA GLU A 164 -9.46 -35.27 -7.48
C GLU A 164 -7.98 -35.49 -7.81
N PRO A 165 -7.61 -35.88 -9.05
CA PRO A 165 -6.21 -35.93 -9.43
C PRO A 165 -5.65 -34.50 -9.41
N GLU A 166 -4.73 -34.23 -8.48
CA GLU A 166 -3.98 -32.97 -8.42
C GLU A 166 -3.30 -32.77 -9.79
N PRO A 167 -3.50 -31.62 -10.47
CA PRO A 167 -2.85 -31.38 -11.76
C PRO A 167 -1.33 -31.35 -11.54
N GLU A 168 -0.61 -32.20 -12.26
CA GLU A 168 0.86 -32.28 -12.18
C GLU A 168 1.47 -30.88 -12.34
N LYS A 169 2.19 -30.44 -11.31
CA LYS A 169 2.85 -29.13 -11.29
C LYS A 169 3.90 -29.10 -12.39
N ARG A 170 3.54 -28.49 -13.53
CA ARG A 170 4.44 -28.20 -14.64
C ARG A 170 5.58 -27.31 -14.14
N GLY A 171 6.78 -27.89 -14.01
CA GLY A 171 7.99 -27.15 -13.67
C GLY A 171 8.32 -26.09 -14.72
N PHE A 172 9.15 -25.11 -14.35
CA PHE A 172 9.51 -23.97 -15.20
C PHE A 172 10.03 -24.39 -16.59
N TRP A 173 10.69 -25.55 -16.68
CA TRP A 173 11.21 -26.14 -17.91
C TRP A 173 10.16 -26.91 -18.72
N SER A 174 9.10 -27.40 -18.09
CA SER A 174 8.04 -28.18 -18.75
C SER A 174 7.14 -27.34 -19.66
N ARG A 175 7.15 -26.02 -19.51
CA ARG A 175 6.40 -25.07 -20.38
C ARG A 175 7.11 -24.75 -21.70
N PHE A 176 8.40 -25.05 -21.82
CA PHE A 176 9.19 -24.72 -23.01
C PHE A 176 9.36 -25.90 -23.97
N PHE A 177 9.28 -27.15 -23.49
CA PHE A 177 9.60 -28.34 -24.29
C PHE A 177 8.40 -29.23 -24.66
N ARG A 178 7.18 -28.91 -24.20
CA ARG A 178 5.99 -29.70 -24.52
C ARG A 178 4.86 -28.78 -25.03
N PRO A 179 4.41 -28.91 -26.29
CA PRO A 179 3.25 -28.19 -26.77
C PRO A 179 1.99 -28.68 -26.05
N TYR A 180 0.96 -27.83 -26.01
CA TYR A 180 -0.34 -28.20 -25.47
C TYR A 180 -1.02 -29.15 -26.46
N ASP A 181 -1.40 -30.33 -25.98
CA ASP A 181 -2.37 -31.21 -26.66
C ASP A 181 -3.79 -30.63 -26.48
#